data_AF-A0A9J6ZMA6-F1
#
_entry.id   AF-A0A9J6ZMA6-F1
#
_cell.length_a   1.000
_cell.length_b   1.000
_cell.length_c   1.000
_cell.angle_alpha   90.00
_cell.angle_beta   90.00
_cell.angle_gamma   90.00
#
_symmetry.space_group_name_H-M   'P 1'
#
loop_
_entity.id
_entity.type
_entity.pdbx_description
1 polymer ?
#
loop_
_entity_poly.entity_id
_entity_poly.type
_entity_poly.pdbx_seq_one_letter_code
_entity_poly.pdbx_strand_id
1 'polypeptide(L)'
;MVLQEARMFYSSYSFTDVIKNVDQIYSINFTGTENLIEADRDAYQSVLALNQAILFAGSGDKEREARLIEDARLNYNQVLERYSKFDSISHLTLHPELNPVRADFFEGYGRIGELTEDAISLIESGKYYEALDILENEYNAELNKMRTSLDRLTEFSLAEAEEAYVYVKQRSSFVTNVAIVATIILVILVTFLIITLSQSIRKPLYGAIHHFSDLASGDLRTELPEHYLQRKDEIGMLFNGMKAMIQNLTEVVNTTLLGADKVNEASLELSSTSEQLSEGSNEQASAVEEDLL
;
A
#
# COMPACT_ATOMS: atom_id res chain seq x y z
N MET A 1 -16.73 5.72 -6.11
CA MET A 1 -16.26 4.66 -7.02
C MET A 1 -15.17 5.19 -7.96
N VAL A 2 -15.46 6.16 -8.85
CA VAL A 2 -14.48 6.70 -9.83
C VAL A 2 -13.17 7.24 -9.23
N LEU A 3 -13.22 7.96 -8.10
CA LEU A 3 -12.02 8.47 -7.41
C LEU A 3 -11.18 7.40 -6.71
N GLN A 4 -11.79 6.26 -6.38
CA GLN A 4 -11.15 5.16 -5.68
C GLN A 4 -10.41 4.25 -6.68
N GLU A 5 -11.01 4.04 -7.86
CA GLU A 5 -10.38 3.38 -9.00
C GLU A 5 -9.20 4.19 -9.54
N ALA A 6 -9.32 5.52 -9.65
CA ALA A 6 -8.22 6.39 -10.09
C ALA A 6 -7.00 6.35 -9.14
N ARG A 7 -7.21 6.26 -7.83
CA ARG A 7 -6.12 6.16 -6.84
C ARG A 7 -5.44 4.80 -6.83
N MET A 8 -6.20 3.71 -6.96
CA MET A 8 -5.62 2.37 -7.10
C MET A 8 -4.82 2.24 -8.40
N PHE A 9 -5.30 2.83 -9.50
CA PHE A 9 -4.60 2.82 -10.77
C PHE A 9 -3.28 3.61 -10.71
N TYR A 10 -3.29 4.79 -10.09
CA TYR A 10 -2.08 5.60 -9.92
C TYR A 10 -1.06 4.98 -8.95
N SER A 11 -1.51 4.37 -7.84
CA SER A 11 -0.59 3.69 -6.93
C SER A 11 0.03 2.45 -7.56
N SER A 12 -0.77 1.67 -8.31
CA SER A 12 -0.26 0.52 -9.08
C SER A 12 0.77 0.96 -10.12
N TYR A 13 0.50 2.01 -10.88
CA TYR A 13 1.43 2.55 -11.87
C TYR A 13 2.75 3.01 -11.22
N SER A 14 2.66 3.77 -10.13
CA SER A 14 3.86 4.26 -9.41
C SER A 14 4.70 3.15 -8.78
N PHE A 15 4.06 2.05 -8.36
CA PHE A 15 4.74 0.90 -7.79
C PHE A 15 5.45 0.06 -8.86
N THR A 16 4.80 -0.12 -10.02
CA THR A 16 5.42 -0.75 -11.19
C THR A 16 6.65 0.04 -11.66
N ASP A 17 6.58 1.37 -11.67
CA ASP A 17 7.74 2.21 -12.02
C ASP A 17 8.90 2.05 -11.03
N VAL A 18 8.59 1.98 -9.72
CA VAL A 18 9.61 1.73 -8.69
C VAL A 18 10.27 0.37 -8.90
N ILE A 19 9.49 -0.70 -9.12
CA ILE A 19 10.03 -2.04 -9.38
C ILE A 19 10.90 -2.04 -10.63
N LYS A 20 10.45 -1.42 -11.73
CA LYS A 20 11.22 -1.35 -12.97
C LYS A 20 12.58 -0.67 -12.78
N ASN A 21 12.63 0.43 -12.01
CA ASN A 21 13.90 1.11 -11.75
C ASN A 21 14.80 0.33 -10.79
N VAL A 22 14.24 -0.38 -9.80
CA VAL A 22 15.03 -1.28 -8.94
C VAL A 22 15.63 -2.44 -9.76
N ASP A 23 14.85 -3.00 -10.69
CA ASP A 23 15.34 -4.02 -11.62
C ASP A 23 16.44 -3.48 -12.54
N GLN A 24 16.30 -2.26 -13.06
CA GLN A 24 17.37 -1.59 -13.82
C GLN A 24 18.66 -1.45 -13.00
N ILE A 25 18.57 -0.93 -11.76
CA ILE A 25 19.74 -0.78 -10.87
C ILE A 25 20.49 -2.11 -10.67
N TYR A 26 19.75 -3.20 -10.47
CA TYR A 26 20.34 -4.51 -10.22
C TYR A 26 20.77 -5.22 -11.52
N SER A 27 19.80 -5.54 -12.37
CA SER A 27 19.94 -6.42 -13.53
C SER A 27 20.76 -5.78 -14.65
N ILE A 28 20.81 -4.45 -14.72
CA ILE A 28 21.58 -3.71 -15.72
C ILE A 28 22.83 -3.11 -15.09
N ASN A 29 22.67 -2.18 -14.14
CA ASN A 29 23.81 -1.38 -13.71
C ASN A 29 24.78 -2.16 -12.80
N PHE A 30 24.29 -2.87 -11.78
CA PHE A 30 25.14 -3.65 -10.88
C PHE A 30 25.81 -4.83 -11.62
N THR A 31 25.01 -5.70 -12.26
CA THR A 31 25.54 -6.83 -13.04
C THR A 31 26.43 -6.35 -14.19
N GLY A 32 26.10 -5.24 -14.83
CA GLY A 32 26.94 -4.65 -15.88
C GLY A 32 28.29 -4.18 -15.36
N THR A 33 28.29 -3.45 -14.24
CA THR A 33 29.51 -2.97 -13.58
C THR A 33 30.39 -4.13 -13.10
N GLU A 34 29.79 -5.18 -12.55
CA GLU A 34 30.50 -6.40 -12.16
C GLU A 34 31.25 -7.00 -13.36
N ASN A 35 30.58 -7.16 -14.51
CA ASN A 35 31.23 -7.67 -15.72
C ASN A 35 32.39 -6.77 -16.18
N LEU A 36 32.25 -5.44 -16.12
CA LEU A 36 33.33 -4.52 -16.50
C LEU A 36 34.54 -4.63 -15.58
N ILE A 37 34.32 -4.73 -14.26
CA ILE A 37 35.39 -4.92 -13.26
C ILE A 37 36.06 -6.29 -13.44
N GLU A 38 35.29 -7.34 -13.74
CA GLU A 38 35.85 -8.65 -14.08
C GLU A 38 36.68 -8.60 -15.37
N ALA A 39 36.24 -7.87 -16.39
CA ALA A 39 37.00 -7.66 -17.62
C ALA A 39 38.34 -6.97 -17.33
N ASP A 40 38.36 -5.94 -16.48
CA ASP A 40 39.60 -5.26 -16.07
C ASP A 40 40.55 -6.20 -15.32
N ARG A 41 40.00 -6.99 -14.38
CA ARG A 41 40.75 -8.01 -13.64
C ARG A 41 41.37 -9.04 -14.58
N ASP A 42 40.59 -9.59 -15.51
CA ASP A 42 41.04 -10.63 -16.43
C ASP A 42 42.12 -10.07 -17.39
N ALA A 43 42.02 -8.80 -17.80
CA ALA A 43 43.07 -8.12 -18.57
C ALA A 43 44.40 -8.06 -17.80
N TYR A 44 44.37 -7.71 -16.51
CA TYR A 44 45.56 -7.74 -15.66
C TYR A 44 46.11 -9.15 -15.43
N GLN A 45 45.24 -10.14 -15.27
CA GLN A 45 45.66 -11.53 -15.09
C GLN A 45 46.36 -12.07 -16.33
N SER A 46 45.95 -11.63 -17.53
CA SER A 46 46.62 -11.99 -18.78
C SER A 46 48.09 -11.53 -18.80
N VAL A 47 48.35 -10.24 -18.58
CA VAL A 47 49.73 -9.71 -18.57
C VAL A 47 50.56 -10.23 -17.39
N LEU A 48 49.93 -10.48 -16.23
CA LEU A 48 50.61 -11.09 -15.10
C LEU A 48 51.08 -12.51 -15.42
N ALA A 49 50.24 -13.31 -16.09
CA ALA A 49 50.58 -14.67 -16.49
C ALA A 49 51.75 -14.67 -17.50
N LEU A 50 51.79 -13.73 -18.46
CA LEU A 50 52.93 -13.57 -19.38
C LEU A 50 54.22 -13.21 -18.65
N ASN A 51 54.17 -12.27 -17.70
CA ASN A 51 55.33 -11.92 -16.87
C ASN A 51 55.82 -13.12 -16.02
N GLN A 52 54.89 -13.91 -15.48
CA GLN A 52 55.24 -15.14 -14.76
C GLN A 52 55.83 -16.21 -15.70
N ALA A 53 55.31 -16.33 -16.93
CA ALA A 53 55.84 -17.26 -17.92
C ALA A 53 57.31 -16.93 -18.23
N ILE A 54 57.64 -15.65 -18.40
CA ILE A 54 59.03 -15.18 -18.57
C ILE A 54 59.91 -15.57 -17.37
N LEU A 55 59.43 -15.34 -16.14
CA LEU A 55 60.17 -15.67 -14.91
C LEU A 55 60.48 -17.17 -14.81
N PHE A 56 59.51 -18.04 -15.11
CA PHE A 56 59.69 -19.49 -15.02
C PHE A 56 60.39 -20.09 -16.23
N ALA A 57 60.34 -19.45 -17.40
CA ALA A 57 61.06 -19.91 -18.58
C ALA A 57 62.59 -19.93 -18.34
N GLY A 58 63.10 -18.99 -17.53
CA GLY A 58 64.50 -19.00 -17.05
C GLY A 58 64.86 -20.15 -16.11
N SER A 59 63.86 -20.80 -15.48
CA SER A 59 64.06 -21.94 -14.56
C SER A 59 64.10 -23.30 -15.26
N GLY A 60 63.74 -23.37 -16.55
CA GLY A 60 63.68 -24.61 -17.33
C GLY A 60 62.39 -25.44 -17.14
N ASP A 61 61.42 -24.96 -16.36
CA ASP A 61 60.11 -25.61 -16.16
C ASP A 61 59.16 -25.30 -17.33
N LYS A 62 59.37 -26.00 -18.45
CA LYS A 62 58.63 -25.81 -19.69
C LYS A 62 57.14 -26.14 -19.59
N GLU A 63 56.76 -27.04 -18.67
CA GLU A 63 55.35 -27.39 -18.46
C GLU A 63 54.60 -26.25 -17.78
N ARG A 64 55.22 -25.60 -16.79
CA ARG A 64 54.65 -24.45 -16.12
C ARG A 64 54.60 -23.21 -17.00
N GLU A 65 55.63 -22.97 -17.81
CA GLU A 65 55.64 -21.92 -18.83
C GLU A 65 54.45 -22.06 -19.79
N ALA A 66 54.23 -23.26 -20.34
CA ALA A 66 53.13 -23.52 -21.27
C ALA A 66 51.74 -23.28 -20.63
N ARG A 67 51.54 -23.70 -19.38
CA ARG A 67 50.30 -23.42 -18.64
C ARG A 67 50.04 -21.92 -18.45
N LEU A 68 51.08 -21.16 -18.09
CA LEU A 68 50.94 -19.71 -17.89
C LEU A 68 50.63 -18.97 -19.20
N ILE A 69 51.17 -19.44 -20.32
CA ILE A 69 50.81 -18.94 -21.65
C ILE A 69 49.34 -19.26 -21.99
N GLU A 70 48.87 -20.47 -21.66
CA GLU A 70 47.46 -20.85 -21.82
C GLU A 70 46.55 -19.98 -20.95
N ASP A 71 46.90 -19.78 -19.68
CA ASP A 71 46.18 -18.90 -18.76
C ASP A 71 46.14 -17.46 -19.28
N ALA A 72 47.24 -16.95 -19.86
CA ALA A 72 47.28 -15.62 -20.44
C ALA A 72 46.26 -15.45 -21.57
N ARG A 73 46.19 -16.43 -22.49
CA ARG A 73 45.21 -16.45 -23.59
C ARG A 73 43.78 -16.59 -23.09
N LEU A 74 43.56 -17.45 -22.10
CA LEU A 74 42.24 -17.64 -21.50
C LEU A 74 41.73 -16.34 -20.90
N ASN A 75 42.54 -15.70 -20.07
CA ASN A 75 42.20 -14.43 -19.42
C ASN A 75 41.96 -13.31 -20.46
N TYR A 76 42.81 -13.19 -21.48
CA TYR A 76 42.60 -12.25 -22.59
C TYR A 76 41.24 -12.44 -23.26
N ASN A 77 40.88 -13.68 -23.62
CA ASN A 77 39.59 -13.96 -24.26
C ASN A 77 38.39 -13.70 -23.33
N GLN A 78 38.55 -13.91 -22.02
CA GLN A 78 37.50 -13.62 -21.04
C GLN A 78 37.17 -12.13 -20.98
N VAL A 79 38.13 -11.21 -21.20
CA VAL A 79 37.86 -9.76 -21.26
C VAL A 79 36.72 -9.45 -22.23
N LEU A 80 36.77 -10.01 -23.45
CA LEU A 80 35.74 -9.78 -24.45
C LEU A 80 34.42 -10.47 -24.09
N GLU A 81 34.46 -11.65 -23.48
CA GLU A 81 33.25 -12.34 -23.00
C GLU A 81 32.51 -11.50 -21.96
N ARG A 82 33.23 -10.96 -20.98
CA ARG A 82 32.69 -10.08 -19.94
C ARG A 82 32.14 -8.78 -20.52
N TYR A 83 32.89 -8.13 -21.40
CA TYR A 83 32.42 -6.94 -22.10
C TYR A 83 31.13 -7.22 -22.90
N SER A 84 31.06 -8.35 -23.59
CA SER A 84 29.89 -8.72 -24.38
C SER A 84 28.65 -8.94 -23.52
N LYS A 85 28.81 -9.53 -22.33
CA LYS A 85 27.73 -9.64 -21.33
C LYS A 85 27.24 -8.27 -20.90
N PHE A 86 28.15 -7.34 -20.60
CA PHE A 86 27.80 -5.95 -20.30
C PHE A 86 27.05 -5.27 -21.46
N ASP A 87 27.58 -5.32 -22.69
CA ASP A 87 26.98 -4.68 -23.88
C ASP A 87 25.55 -5.20 -24.15
N SER A 88 25.29 -6.49 -23.85
CA SER A 88 23.97 -7.11 -24.05
C SER A 88 22.86 -6.59 -23.13
N ILE A 89 23.21 -6.09 -21.94
CA ILE A 89 22.24 -5.64 -20.92
C ILE A 89 22.22 -4.12 -20.72
N SER A 90 23.32 -3.43 -21.03
CA SER A 90 23.52 -2.00 -20.74
C SER A 90 22.85 -1.05 -21.73
N HIS A 91 22.28 -1.56 -22.82
CA HIS A 91 21.62 -0.75 -23.85
C HIS A 91 22.47 0.42 -24.38
N LEU A 92 23.80 0.27 -24.44
CA LEU A 92 24.74 1.31 -24.90
C LEU A 92 24.42 1.88 -26.28
N THR A 93 23.70 1.13 -27.12
CA THR A 93 23.23 1.60 -28.42
C THR A 93 22.29 2.80 -28.34
N LEU A 94 21.67 3.05 -27.18
CA LEU A 94 20.87 4.22 -26.89
C LEU A 94 21.72 5.46 -26.50
N HIS A 95 23.02 5.26 -26.31
CA HIS A 95 23.99 6.26 -25.82
C HIS A 95 25.08 6.54 -26.87
N PRO A 96 24.76 7.26 -27.97
CA PRO A 96 25.70 7.51 -29.06
C PRO A 96 26.96 8.28 -28.62
N GLU A 97 26.90 9.03 -27.53
CA GLU A 97 28.03 9.69 -26.88
C GLU A 97 29.11 8.71 -26.39
N LEU A 98 28.77 7.44 -26.15
CA LEU A 98 29.69 6.39 -25.73
C LEU A 98 30.33 5.65 -26.92
N ASN A 99 29.91 5.90 -28.16
CA ASN A 99 30.48 5.22 -29.34
C ASN A 99 32.02 5.36 -29.44
N PRO A 100 32.63 6.53 -29.19
CA PRO A 100 34.09 6.65 -29.16
C PRO A 100 34.72 5.76 -28.08
N VAL A 101 34.12 5.69 -26.88
CA VAL A 101 34.61 4.85 -25.78
C VAL A 101 34.58 3.36 -26.15
N ARG A 102 33.52 2.93 -26.84
CA ARG A 102 33.40 1.55 -27.34
C ARG A 102 34.45 1.26 -28.41
N ALA A 103 34.68 2.21 -29.32
CA ALA A 103 35.69 2.08 -30.36
C ALA A 103 37.10 1.96 -29.75
N ASP A 104 37.43 2.84 -28.80
CA ASP A 104 38.71 2.83 -28.08
C ASP A 104 38.93 1.50 -27.33
N PHE A 105 37.88 0.93 -26.72
CA PHE A 105 37.93 -0.39 -26.11
C PHE A 105 38.31 -1.48 -27.13
N PHE A 106 37.61 -1.56 -28.26
CA PHE A 106 37.86 -2.60 -29.26
C PHE A 106 39.22 -2.44 -29.97
N GLU A 107 39.66 -1.21 -30.22
CA GLU A 107 41.00 -0.93 -30.75
C GLU A 107 42.07 -1.39 -29.76
N GLY A 108 41.97 -0.99 -28.50
CA GLY A 108 42.89 -1.40 -27.45
C GLY A 108 42.91 -2.92 -27.25
N TYR A 109 41.73 -3.55 -27.17
CA TYR A 109 41.59 -5.02 -27.08
C TYR A 109 42.29 -5.73 -28.25
N GLY A 110 42.06 -5.27 -29.48
CA GLY A 110 42.68 -5.84 -30.67
C GLY A 110 44.21 -5.73 -30.64
N ARG A 111 44.75 -4.55 -30.28
CA ARG A 111 46.20 -4.34 -30.19
C ARG A 111 46.84 -5.15 -29.05
N ILE A 112 46.16 -5.27 -27.91
CA ILE A 112 46.60 -6.15 -26.82
C ILE A 112 46.66 -7.61 -27.28
N GLY A 113 45.71 -8.07 -28.09
CA GLY A 113 45.74 -9.41 -28.67
C GLY A 113 46.95 -9.66 -29.56
N GLU A 114 47.26 -8.72 -30.45
CA GLU A 114 48.47 -8.78 -31.29
C GLU A 114 49.74 -8.84 -30.43
N LEU A 115 49.87 -7.94 -29.45
CA LEU A 115 51.03 -7.87 -28.55
C LEU A 115 51.14 -9.09 -27.61
N THR A 116 50.02 -9.72 -27.27
CA THR A 116 49.98 -10.97 -26.51
C THR A 116 50.65 -12.10 -27.30
N GLU A 117 50.28 -12.27 -28.57
CA GLU A 117 50.86 -13.32 -29.41
C GLU A 117 52.33 -13.04 -29.77
N ASP A 118 52.69 -11.77 -29.99
CA ASP A 118 54.10 -11.37 -30.19
C ASP A 118 54.95 -11.67 -28.95
N ALA A 119 54.47 -11.33 -27.75
CA ALA A 119 55.14 -11.64 -26.49
C ALA A 119 55.29 -13.15 -26.29
N ILE A 120 54.25 -13.94 -26.56
CA ILE A 120 54.29 -15.41 -26.48
C ILE A 120 55.34 -15.96 -27.45
N SER A 121 55.39 -15.50 -28.70
CA SER A 121 56.38 -15.94 -29.68
C SER A 121 57.82 -15.67 -29.23
N LEU A 122 58.07 -14.51 -28.61
CA LEU A 122 59.36 -14.15 -28.03
C LEU A 122 59.71 -15.04 -26.82
N ILE A 123 58.75 -15.33 -25.95
CA ILE A 123 58.93 -16.24 -24.80
C ILE A 123 59.32 -17.64 -25.29
N GLU A 124 58.56 -18.20 -26.24
CA GLU A 124 58.82 -19.53 -26.80
C GLU A 124 60.18 -19.61 -27.51
N SER A 125 60.61 -18.49 -28.12
CA SER A 125 61.92 -18.36 -28.77
C SER A 125 63.08 -18.07 -27.81
N GLY A 126 62.83 -17.96 -26.50
CA GLY A 126 63.83 -17.68 -25.48
C GLY A 126 64.30 -16.23 -25.41
N LYS A 127 63.61 -15.31 -26.08
CA LYS A 127 63.94 -13.88 -26.21
C LYS A 127 63.25 -13.05 -25.12
N TYR A 128 63.54 -13.39 -23.86
CA TYR A 128 62.81 -12.88 -22.69
C TYR A 128 62.91 -11.36 -22.47
N TYR A 129 64.07 -10.75 -22.74
CA TYR A 129 64.23 -9.30 -22.61
C TYR A 129 63.38 -8.55 -23.63
N GLU A 130 63.29 -9.06 -24.87
CA GLU A 130 62.46 -8.48 -25.93
C GLU A 130 60.97 -8.64 -25.58
N ALA A 131 60.57 -9.79 -25.01
CA ALA A 131 59.21 -9.99 -24.52
C ALA A 131 58.86 -9.02 -23.38
N LEU A 132 59.75 -8.85 -22.39
CA LEU A 132 59.54 -7.90 -21.30
C LEU A 132 59.41 -6.46 -21.81
N ASP A 133 60.25 -6.04 -22.76
CA ASP A 133 60.21 -4.68 -23.31
C ASP A 133 58.86 -4.37 -23.99
N ILE A 134 58.31 -5.34 -24.74
CA ILE A 134 56.97 -5.20 -25.33
C ILE A 134 55.89 -5.12 -24.25
N LEU A 135 55.96 -5.98 -23.23
CA LEU A 135 54.97 -6.02 -22.15
C LEU A 135 54.99 -4.76 -21.27
N GLU A 136 56.18 -4.26 -20.95
CA GLU A 136 56.35 -3.08 -20.09
C GLU A 136 55.97 -1.77 -20.79
N ASN A 137 56.17 -1.69 -22.11
CA ASN A 137 55.92 -0.49 -22.89
C ASN A 137 54.63 -0.58 -23.71
N GLU A 138 54.69 -1.12 -24.92
CA GLU A 138 53.59 -1.08 -25.89
C GLU A 138 52.31 -1.73 -25.35
N TYR A 139 52.44 -2.92 -24.74
CA TYR A 139 51.31 -3.64 -24.16
C TYR A 139 50.66 -2.82 -23.04
N ASN A 140 51.44 -2.33 -22.07
CA ASN A 140 50.91 -1.55 -20.96
C ASN A 140 50.26 -0.24 -21.42
N ALA A 141 50.78 0.39 -22.48
CA ALA A 141 50.17 1.59 -23.06
C ALA A 141 48.78 1.28 -23.63
N GLU A 142 48.63 0.22 -24.42
CA GLU A 142 47.34 -0.19 -24.97
C GLU A 142 46.39 -0.74 -23.91
N LEU A 143 46.91 -1.48 -22.92
CA LEU A 143 46.19 -1.93 -21.74
C LEU A 143 45.57 -0.72 -21.02
N ASN A 144 46.35 0.31 -20.70
CA ASN A 144 45.83 1.49 -20.00
C ASN A 144 44.75 2.24 -20.80
N LYS A 145 44.85 2.28 -22.14
CA LYS A 145 43.79 2.86 -23.00
C LYS A 145 42.50 2.05 -22.95
N MET A 146 42.58 0.72 -23.11
CA MET A 146 41.43 -0.17 -23.01
C MET A 146 40.77 -0.06 -21.63
N ARG A 147 41.58 -0.06 -20.56
CA ARG A 147 41.12 0.09 -19.17
C ARG A 147 40.43 1.41 -18.91
N THR A 148 40.96 2.51 -19.44
CA THR A 148 40.30 3.82 -19.36
C THR A 148 38.90 3.78 -20.01
N SER A 149 38.70 2.96 -21.04
CA SER A 149 37.39 2.77 -21.65
C SER A 149 36.45 1.96 -20.76
N LEU A 150 36.93 0.89 -20.11
CA LEU A 150 36.18 0.12 -19.11
C LEU A 150 35.79 0.99 -17.90
N ASP A 151 36.69 1.85 -17.43
CA ASP A 151 36.45 2.79 -16.33
C ASP A 151 35.36 3.79 -16.69
N ARG A 152 35.41 4.40 -17.88
CA ARG A 152 34.37 5.33 -18.35
C ARG A 152 33.00 4.67 -18.49
N LEU A 153 32.95 3.42 -18.96
CA LEU A 153 31.70 2.65 -19.03
C LEU A 153 31.17 2.28 -17.64
N THR A 154 32.08 2.01 -16.69
CA THR A 154 31.74 1.77 -15.29
C THR A 154 31.16 3.02 -14.63
N GLU A 155 31.82 4.17 -14.80
CA GLU A 155 31.33 5.47 -14.31
C GLU A 155 29.95 5.81 -14.87
N PHE A 156 29.75 5.59 -16.17
CA PHE A 156 28.45 5.77 -16.82
C PHE A 156 27.38 4.87 -16.18
N SER A 157 27.66 3.57 -16.05
CA SER A 157 26.73 2.60 -15.45
C SER A 157 26.37 2.96 -14.00
N LEU A 158 27.33 3.45 -13.22
CA LEU A 158 27.10 3.90 -11.84
C LEU A 158 26.28 5.20 -11.79
N ALA A 159 26.50 6.13 -12.72
CA ALA A 159 25.73 7.36 -12.81
C ALA A 159 24.25 7.07 -13.14
N GLU A 160 23.98 6.17 -14.09
CA GLU A 160 22.62 5.72 -14.38
C GLU A 160 21.95 5.04 -13.17
N ALA A 161 22.70 4.20 -12.44
CA ALA A 161 22.20 3.58 -11.21
C ALA A 161 21.84 4.62 -10.15
N GLU A 162 22.66 5.66 -10.00
CA GLU A 162 22.41 6.75 -9.05
C GLU A 162 21.16 7.54 -9.43
N GLU A 163 20.98 7.88 -10.71
CA GLU A 163 19.77 8.55 -11.20
C GLU A 163 18.51 7.71 -10.94
N ALA A 164 18.55 6.42 -11.29
CA ALA A 164 17.47 5.48 -11.02
C ALA A 164 17.19 5.34 -9.51
N TYR A 165 18.24 5.31 -8.67
CA TYR A 165 18.10 5.23 -7.22
C TYR A 165 17.45 6.48 -6.63
N VAL A 166 17.89 7.67 -7.06
CA VAL A 166 17.31 8.95 -6.62
C VAL A 166 15.84 9.03 -7.05
N TYR A 167 15.52 8.61 -8.27
CA TYR A 167 14.14 8.53 -8.76
C TYR A 167 13.28 7.60 -7.89
N VAL A 168 13.74 6.38 -7.62
CA VAL A 168 13.05 5.40 -6.76
C VAL A 168 12.83 5.95 -5.36
N LYS A 169 13.85 6.58 -4.76
CA LYS A 169 13.78 7.12 -3.41
C LYS A 169 12.74 8.25 -3.30
N GLN A 170 12.73 9.17 -4.26
CA GLN A 170 11.75 10.26 -4.32
C GLN A 170 10.34 9.72 -4.54
N ARG A 171 10.18 8.79 -5.51
CA ARG A 171 8.89 8.21 -5.84
C ARG A 171 8.30 7.39 -4.68
N SER A 172 9.12 6.56 -4.04
CA SER A 172 8.73 5.75 -2.88
C SER A 172 8.23 6.64 -1.74
N SER A 173 9.00 7.69 -1.39
CA SER A 173 8.59 8.65 -0.36
C SER A 173 7.26 9.33 -0.67
N PHE A 174 7.04 9.72 -1.93
CA PHE A 174 5.78 10.29 -2.38
C PHE A 174 4.61 9.31 -2.23
N VAL A 175 4.78 8.06 -2.67
CA VAL A 175 3.75 7.01 -2.58
C VAL A 175 3.40 6.73 -1.11
N THR A 176 4.39 6.60 -0.23
CA THR A 176 4.17 6.42 1.21
C THR A 176 3.39 7.60 1.80
N ASN A 177 3.76 8.84 1.48
CA ASN A 177 3.05 10.03 1.98
C ASN A 177 1.60 10.09 1.51
N VAL A 178 1.33 9.79 0.24
CA VAL A 178 -0.04 9.71 -0.30
C VAL A 178 -0.85 8.62 0.40
N ALA A 179 -0.25 7.45 0.66
CA ALA A 179 -0.91 6.36 1.37
C ALA A 179 -1.26 6.74 2.83
N ILE A 180 -0.36 7.44 3.53
CA ILE A 180 -0.59 7.95 4.89
C ILE A 180 -1.77 8.94 4.89
N VAL A 181 -1.75 9.93 4.00
CA VAL A 181 -2.82 10.94 3.91
C VAL A 181 -4.16 10.28 3.55
N ALA A 182 -4.17 9.33 2.60
CA ALA A 182 -5.37 8.59 2.24
C ALA A 182 -5.93 7.77 3.42
N THR A 183 -5.05 7.16 4.23
CA THR A 183 -5.44 6.41 5.42
C THR A 183 -6.03 7.33 6.49
N ILE A 184 -5.43 8.50 6.73
CA ILE A 184 -5.96 9.49 7.68
C ILE A 184 -7.35 9.96 7.24
N ILE A 185 -7.53 10.29 5.96
CA ILE A 185 -8.84 10.68 5.42
C ILE A 185 -9.87 9.56 5.60
N LEU A 186 -9.49 8.30 5.33
CA LEU A 186 -10.37 7.15 5.51
C LEU A 186 -10.79 6.99 6.98
N VAL A 187 -9.84 7.11 7.92
CA VAL A 187 -10.13 7.05 9.35
C VAL A 187 -11.10 8.16 9.75
N ILE A 188 -10.86 9.41 9.32
CA ILE A 188 -11.76 10.54 9.60
C ILE A 188 -13.16 10.28 9.05
N LEU A 189 -13.27 9.78 7.81
CA LEU A 189 -14.57 9.47 7.18
C LEU A 189 -15.30 8.36 7.92
N VAL A 190 -14.61 7.29 8.30
CA VAL A 190 -15.20 6.18 9.07
C VAL A 190 -15.65 6.65 10.44
N THR A 191 -14.82 7.41 11.16
CA THR A 191 -15.19 7.98 12.47
C THR A 191 -16.38 8.91 12.35
N PHE A 192 -16.41 9.79 11.34
CA PHE A 192 -17.54 10.68 11.08
C PHE A 192 -18.83 9.88 10.79
N LEU A 193 -18.74 8.83 9.97
CA LEU A 193 -19.87 7.98 9.64
C LEU A 193 -20.39 7.23 10.88
N ILE A 194 -19.50 6.68 11.71
CA ILE A 194 -19.88 6.02 12.97
C ILE A 194 -20.60 7.00 13.90
N ILE A 195 -20.10 8.22 14.06
CA ILE A 195 -20.71 9.24 14.94
C ILE A 195 -22.10 9.63 14.41
N THR A 196 -22.23 9.89 13.11
CA THR A 196 -23.50 10.32 12.50
C THR A 196 -24.56 9.22 12.57
N LEU A 197 -24.24 7.97 12.23
CA LEU A 197 -25.15 6.82 12.36
C LEU A 197 -25.52 6.55 13.83
N SER A 198 -24.53 6.59 14.73
CA SER A 198 -24.79 6.40 16.16
C SER A 198 -25.77 7.46 16.66
N GLN A 199 -25.64 8.72 16.26
CA GLN A 199 -26.55 9.78 16.70
C GLN A 199 -27.92 9.72 16.02
N SER A 200 -27.99 9.35 14.74
CA SER A 200 -29.25 9.34 13.99
C SER A 200 -30.17 8.17 14.35
N ILE A 201 -29.63 7.11 14.96
CA ILE A 201 -30.37 5.90 15.37
C ILE A 201 -30.45 5.79 16.90
N ARG A 202 -29.31 5.80 17.61
CA ARG A 202 -29.28 5.54 19.07
C ARG A 202 -30.09 6.56 19.84
N LYS A 203 -29.88 7.86 19.57
CA LYS A 203 -30.56 8.93 20.34
C LYS A 203 -32.10 8.84 20.23
N PRO A 204 -32.71 8.74 19.03
CA PRO A 204 -34.15 8.57 18.93
C PRO A 204 -34.67 7.28 19.58
N LEU A 205 -33.93 6.16 19.46
CA LEU A 205 -34.35 4.90 20.09
C LEU A 205 -34.38 5.01 21.62
N TYR A 206 -33.38 5.63 22.23
CA TYR A 206 -33.40 5.90 23.67
C TYR A 206 -34.54 6.85 24.07
N GLY A 207 -34.83 7.86 23.25
CA GLY A 207 -35.99 8.72 23.44
C GLY A 207 -37.31 7.95 23.41
N ALA A 208 -37.48 7.06 22.42
CA ALA A 208 -38.66 6.21 22.32
C ALA A 208 -38.81 5.29 23.54
N ILE A 209 -37.72 4.65 24.00
CA ILE A 209 -37.73 3.80 25.20
C ILE A 209 -38.20 4.58 26.43
N HIS A 210 -37.77 5.83 26.61
CA HIS A 210 -38.23 6.67 27.71
C HIS A 210 -39.74 6.90 27.65
N HIS A 211 -40.26 7.31 26.49
CA HIS A 211 -41.70 7.55 26.33
C HIS A 211 -42.55 6.29 26.49
N PHE A 212 -42.06 5.12 26.07
CA PHE A 212 -42.71 3.84 26.37
C PHE A 212 -42.76 3.56 27.87
N SER A 213 -41.72 3.93 28.62
CA SER A 213 -41.71 3.78 30.08
C SER A 213 -42.73 4.69 30.75
N ASP A 214 -42.84 5.94 30.30
CA ASP A 214 -43.84 6.89 30.81
C ASP A 214 -45.25 6.36 30.56
N LEU A 215 -45.50 5.87 29.35
CA LEU A 215 -46.76 5.25 28.98
C LEU A 215 -47.08 4.01 29.82
N ALA A 216 -46.10 3.14 30.05
CA ALA A 216 -46.26 1.95 30.89
C ALA A 216 -46.58 2.29 32.35
N SER A 217 -46.16 3.48 32.82
CA SER A 217 -46.50 4.00 34.16
C SER A 217 -47.89 4.64 34.23
N GLY A 218 -48.63 4.71 33.12
CA GLY A 218 -49.95 5.31 33.02
C GLY A 218 -49.94 6.81 32.73
N ASP A 219 -48.78 7.41 32.43
CA ASP A 219 -48.71 8.82 32.04
C ASP A 219 -48.96 8.99 30.53
N LEU A 220 -50.22 9.32 30.20
CA LEU A 220 -50.67 9.60 28.83
C LEU A 220 -50.47 11.07 28.40
N ARG A 221 -49.86 11.91 29.25
CA ARG A 221 -49.74 13.35 29.02
C ARG A 221 -48.44 13.75 28.34
N THR A 222 -47.57 12.79 28.04
CA THR A 222 -46.24 13.04 27.48
C THR A 222 -46.33 13.47 26.01
N GLU A 223 -45.75 14.63 25.70
CA GLU A 223 -45.65 15.12 24.32
C GLU A 223 -44.45 14.50 23.62
N LEU A 224 -44.72 13.85 22.48
CA LEU A 224 -43.66 13.30 21.64
C LEU A 224 -42.96 14.41 20.86
N PRO A 225 -41.62 14.45 20.78
CA PRO A 225 -40.91 15.50 20.06
C PRO A 225 -41.29 15.54 18.58
N GLU A 226 -41.76 16.69 18.12
CA GLU A 226 -42.29 16.88 16.75
C GLU A 226 -41.29 16.50 15.66
N HIS A 227 -40.00 16.78 15.88
CA HIS A 227 -38.95 16.42 14.93
C HIS A 227 -38.78 14.91 14.72
N TYR A 228 -39.20 14.06 15.67
CA TYR A 228 -39.25 12.61 15.47
C TYR A 228 -40.50 12.18 14.70
N LEU A 229 -41.65 12.83 14.94
CA LEU A 229 -42.89 12.56 14.21
C LEU A 229 -42.80 12.91 12.71
N GLN A 230 -42.00 13.93 12.37
CA GLN A 230 -41.77 14.36 11.00
C GLN A 230 -40.75 13.52 10.22
N ARG A 231 -40.06 12.58 10.90
CA ARG A 231 -39.13 11.67 10.21
C ARG A 231 -39.91 10.74 9.28
N LYS A 232 -39.29 10.45 8.13
CA LYS A 232 -39.85 9.58 7.08
C LYS A 232 -39.25 8.18 7.08
N ASP A 233 -38.49 7.83 8.11
CA ASP A 233 -37.83 6.54 8.29
C ASP A 233 -38.52 5.69 9.37
N GLU A 234 -37.94 4.53 9.68
CA GLU A 234 -38.45 3.57 10.68
C GLU A 234 -38.58 4.20 12.07
N ILE A 235 -37.72 5.17 12.39
CA ILE A 235 -37.81 5.93 13.64
C ILE A 235 -39.07 6.80 13.62
N GLY A 236 -39.35 7.49 12.52
CA GLY A 236 -40.61 8.24 12.38
C GLY A 236 -41.84 7.35 12.48
N MET A 237 -41.82 6.18 11.84
CA MET A 237 -42.90 5.19 11.95
C MET A 237 -43.11 4.74 13.40
N LEU A 238 -42.04 4.50 14.16
CA LEU A 238 -42.10 4.15 15.57
C LEU A 238 -42.79 5.24 16.41
N PHE A 239 -42.35 6.51 16.28
CA PHE A 239 -42.93 7.61 17.05
C PHE A 239 -44.38 7.91 16.65
N ASN A 240 -44.74 7.82 15.37
CA ASN A 240 -46.12 7.99 14.93
C ASN A 240 -47.03 6.85 15.43
N GLY A 241 -46.55 5.61 15.44
CA GLY A 241 -47.28 4.49 16.04
C GLY A 241 -47.51 4.69 17.55
N MET A 242 -46.49 5.17 18.27
CA MET A 242 -46.61 5.52 19.68
C MET A 242 -47.63 6.64 19.93
N LYS A 243 -47.65 7.68 19.08
CA LYS A 243 -48.66 8.76 19.15
C LYS A 243 -50.09 8.23 19.02
N ALA A 244 -50.33 7.36 18.05
CA ALA A 244 -51.64 6.75 17.85
C ALA A 244 -52.07 5.91 19.06
N MET A 245 -51.14 5.17 19.67
CA MET A 245 -51.41 4.39 20.89
C MET A 245 -51.79 5.30 22.07
N ILE A 246 -51.07 6.40 22.30
CA ILE A 246 -51.39 7.37 23.36
C ILE A 246 -52.80 7.96 23.14
N GLN A 247 -53.13 8.33 21.90
CA GLN A 247 -54.46 8.86 21.55
C GLN A 247 -55.57 7.85 21.85
N ASN A 248 -55.42 6.60 21.39
CA ASN A 248 -56.40 5.54 21.62
C ASN A 248 -56.56 5.21 23.10
N LEU A 249 -55.47 5.12 23.87
CA LEU A 249 -55.54 4.87 25.32
C LEU A 249 -56.21 6.03 26.06
N THR A 250 -55.94 7.28 25.65
CA THR A 250 -56.58 8.45 26.24
C THR A 250 -58.09 8.45 25.99
N GLU A 251 -58.51 8.07 24.78
CA GLU A 251 -59.93 7.91 24.43
C GLU A 251 -60.59 6.80 25.28
N VAL A 252 -59.92 5.66 25.44
CA VAL A 252 -60.42 4.56 26.30
C VAL A 252 -60.57 5.01 27.76
N VAL A 253 -59.60 5.74 28.32
CA VAL A 253 -59.68 6.28 29.68
C VAL A 253 -60.84 7.29 29.80
N ASN A 254 -60.97 8.21 28.86
CA ASN A 254 -62.04 9.22 28.87
C ASN A 254 -63.44 8.58 28.76
N THR A 255 -63.61 7.59 27.88
CA THR A 255 -64.87 6.87 27.74
C THR A 255 -65.20 6.06 29.00
N THR A 256 -64.20 5.50 29.67
CA THR A 256 -64.37 4.81 30.96
C THR A 256 -64.79 5.78 32.07
N LEU A 257 -64.19 6.97 32.14
CA LEU A 257 -64.58 8.01 33.10
C LEU A 257 -66.01 8.48 32.88
N LEU A 258 -66.41 8.76 31.63
CA LEU A 258 -67.78 9.12 31.29
C LEU A 258 -68.79 8.01 31.66
N GLY A 259 -68.40 6.75 31.49
CA GLY A 259 -69.20 5.61 31.92
C GLY A 259 -69.35 5.56 33.44
N ALA A 260 -68.26 5.79 34.18
CA ALA A 260 -68.27 5.83 35.65
C ALA A 260 -69.13 7.00 36.18
N ASP A 261 -69.07 8.18 35.55
CA ASP A 261 -69.91 9.33 35.92
C ASP A 261 -71.40 9.01 35.74
N LYS A 262 -71.78 8.38 34.62
CA LYS A 262 -73.16 7.93 34.39
C LYS A 262 -73.63 6.89 35.42
N VAL A 263 -72.75 5.96 35.79
CA VAL A 263 -73.05 4.97 36.85
C VAL A 263 -73.22 5.66 38.20
N ASN A 264 -72.41 6.66 38.50
CA ASN A 264 -72.53 7.46 39.71
C ASN A 264 -73.84 8.26 39.75
N GLU A 265 -74.22 8.91 38.64
CA GLU A 265 -75.51 9.60 38.49
C GLU A 265 -76.70 8.66 38.70
N ALA A 266 -76.69 7.49 38.04
CA ALA A 266 -77.74 6.47 38.22
C ALA A 266 -77.79 5.92 39.65
N SER A 267 -76.64 5.80 40.33
CA SER A 267 -76.58 5.37 41.73
C SER A 267 -77.17 6.42 42.68
N LEU A 268 -76.93 7.71 42.41
CA LEU A 268 -77.55 8.82 43.15
C LEU A 268 -79.07 8.85 42.95
N GLU A 269 -79.53 8.66 41.72
CA GLU A 269 -80.97 8.56 41.40
C GLU A 269 -81.63 7.35 42.09
N LEU A 270 -80.97 6.18 42.06
CA LEU A 270 -81.46 4.98 42.73
C LEU A 270 -81.49 5.14 44.25
N SER A 271 -80.49 5.81 44.84
CA SER A 271 -80.46 6.13 46.27
C SER A 271 -81.64 7.04 46.64
N SER A 272 -81.88 8.10 45.86
CA SER A 272 -83.03 8.99 46.08
C SER A 272 -84.37 8.25 45.93
N THR A 273 -84.49 7.37 44.93
CA THR A 273 -85.68 6.52 44.74
C THR A 273 -85.87 5.56 45.92
N SER A 274 -84.78 5.00 46.45
CA SER A 274 -84.82 4.09 47.60
C SER A 274 -85.20 4.82 48.89
N GLU A 275 -84.75 6.07 49.08
CA GLU A 275 -85.20 6.94 50.18
C GLU A 275 -86.70 7.20 50.10
N GLN A 276 -87.21 7.62 48.93
CA GLN A 276 -88.64 7.83 48.71
C GLN A 276 -89.46 6.55 48.94
N LEU A 277 -88.96 5.40 48.49
CA LEU A 277 -89.62 4.12 48.72
C LEU A 277 -89.61 3.72 50.20
N SER A 278 -88.51 3.99 50.93
CA SER A 278 -88.43 3.76 52.37
C SER A 278 -89.39 4.66 53.12
N GLU A 279 -89.50 5.93 52.73
CA GLU A 279 -90.46 6.88 53.30
C GLU A 279 -91.90 6.42 53.04
N GLY A 280 -92.24 6.07 51.79
CA GLY A 280 -93.55 5.53 51.43
C GLY A 280 -93.86 4.18 52.09
N SER A 281 -92.87 3.32 52.28
CA SER A 281 -93.05 2.06 53.05
C SER A 281 -93.28 2.33 54.53
N ASN A 282 -92.63 3.37 55.09
CA ASN A 282 -92.83 3.79 56.47
C ASN A 282 -94.22 4.42 56.65
N GLU A 283 -94.68 5.26 55.71
CA GLU A 283 -96.06 5.74 55.67
C GLU A 283 -97.06 4.59 55.57
N GLN A 284 -96.78 3.58 54.74
CA GLN A 284 -97.65 2.42 54.60
C GLN A 284 -97.66 1.53 55.86
N ALA A 285 -96.51 1.35 56.50
CA ALA A 285 -96.41 0.67 57.79
C ALA A 285 -97.16 1.42 58.89
N SER A 286 -97.03 2.76 58.96
CA SER A 286 -97.78 3.60 59.89
C SER A 286 -99.28 3.60 59.60
N ALA A 287 -99.72 3.58 58.34
CA ALA A 287 -101.12 3.47 57.98
C ALA A 287 -101.71 2.10 58.40
N VAL A 288 -100.94 1.02 58.27
CA VAL A 288 -101.33 -0.31 58.78
C VAL A 288 -101.36 -0.33 60.31
N GLU A 289 -100.45 0.39 60.98
CA GLU A 289 -100.44 0.54 62.46
C GLU A 289 -101.62 1.38 62.96
N GLU A 290 -102.04 2.41 62.21
CA GLU A 290 -103.24 3.22 62.48
C GLU A 290 -104.54 2.42 62.25
N ASP A 291 -104.58 1.53 61.25
CA ASP A 291 -105.70 0.60 61.02
C ASP A 291 -105.78 -0.55 62.05
N LEU A 292 -104.72 -0.78 62.84
CA LEU A 292 -104.61 -1.86 63.83
C LEU A 292 -104.87 -1.42 65.30
N LEU A 293 -105.11 -0.12 65.56
CA LEU A 293 -105.42 0.47 66.88
C LEU A 293 -106.91 0.82 67.03
#